data_AF-A0A401TIB0-F1
#
_entry.id   AF-A0A401TIB0-F1
#
_cell.length_a   1.000
_cell.length_b   1.000
_cell.length_c   1.000
_cell.angle_alpha   90.00
_cell.angle_beta   90.00
_cell.angle_gamma   90.00
#
_symmetry.space_group_name_H-M   'P 1'
#
loop_
_entity.id
_entity.type
_entity.pdbx_description
1 polymer ?
#
loop_
_entity_poly.entity_id
_entity_poly.type
_entity_poly.pdbx_seq_one_letter_code
_entity_poly.pdbx_strand_id
1 'polypeptide(L)'
;MPLALLCRLGFSDGGFVDQLVGSGSVGPEPWARYLGELLLLLEPDSEPEPGTVSRAELLLSLLGQVCRCSAHHLPYVRAVVSPAGDWATLRRALCHPDPGLRRKACSLAAWLLSEQGVPHVPLLEAVLPLLGDPEPGVRESAGLAVGNAAFRGSCVTPGALPALLRLLSDPSPRTRQHACSALHNLGTRRCSSSSSGQALGQLLLSSAVPQRLLQLAAPQRPHSQPAPVREAALSALRALAQWPHIREVSVNR
;
A
#
# COMPACT_ATOMS: atom_id res chain seq x y z
N MET A 1 11.73 -23.77 15.81
CA MET A 1 10.32 -24.07 15.44
C MET A 1 10.13 -23.90 13.94
N PRO A 2 9.32 -24.74 13.26
CA PRO A 2 8.96 -24.55 11.87
C PRO A 2 8.23 -23.23 11.65
N LEU A 3 8.60 -22.49 10.60
CA LEU A 3 8.04 -21.17 10.30
C LEU A 3 6.52 -21.19 10.07
N ALA A 4 5.98 -22.31 9.56
CA ALA A 4 4.55 -22.54 9.43
C ALA A 4 3.83 -22.59 10.80
N LEU A 5 4.46 -23.16 11.84
CA LEU A 5 3.90 -23.18 13.20
C LEU A 5 4.00 -21.79 13.83
N LEU A 6 5.09 -21.05 13.60
CA LEU A 6 5.20 -19.66 14.04
C LEU A 6 4.12 -18.77 13.43
N CYS A 7 3.83 -18.94 12.13
CA CYS A 7 2.72 -18.24 11.49
C CYS A 7 1.39 -18.58 12.16
N ARG A 8 1.09 -19.88 12.35
CA ARG A 8 -0.16 -20.33 12.98
C ARG A 8 -0.33 -19.82 14.42
N LEU A 9 0.73 -19.84 15.23
CA LEU A 9 0.70 -19.34 16.60
C LEU A 9 0.54 -17.81 16.64
N GLY A 10 1.24 -17.09 15.76
CA GLY A 10 1.07 -15.64 15.60
C GLY A 10 -0.34 -15.22 15.15
N PHE A 11 -1.10 -16.10 14.48
CA PHE A 11 -2.51 -15.87 14.15
C PHE A 11 -3.47 -16.06 15.33
N SER A 12 -3.04 -16.72 16.42
CA SER A 12 -3.93 -17.13 17.51
C SER A 12 -3.72 -16.38 18.83
N ASP A 13 -2.56 -15.78 19.06
CA ASP A 13 -2.25 -15.12 20.34
C ASP A 13 -1.41 -13.83 20.15
N GLY A 14 -1.95 -12.70 20.60
CA GLY A 14 -1.23 -11.41 20.62
C GLY A 14 -0.09 -11.37 21.63
N GLY A 15 -0.20 -12.12 22.74
CA GLY A 15 0.87 -12.24 23.74
C GLY A 15 2.10 -12.94 23.18
N PHE A 16 1.92 -13.87 22.24
CA PHE A 16 3.04 -14.50 21.54
C PHE A 16 3.79 -13.52 20.63
N VAL A 17 3.08 -12.61 19.95
CA VAL A 17 3.72 -11.58 19.10
C VAL A 17 4.51 -10.59 19.94
N ASP A 18 3.97 -10.16 21.08
CA ASP A 18 4.68 -9.28 22.01
C ASP A 18 5.87 -9.99 22.66
N GLN A 19 5.80 -11.30 22.90
CA GLN A 19 6.97 -12.08 23.32
C GLN A 19 8.01 -12.18 22.20
N LEU A 20 7.60 -12.44 20.95
CA LEU A 20 8.50 -12.54 19.81
C LEU A 20 9.29 -11.24 19.59
N VAL A 21 8.63 -10.08 19.74
CA VAL A 21 9.24 -8.77 19.54
C VAL A 21 9.88 -8.21 20.81
N GLY A 22 9.23 -8.36 21.96
CA GLY A 22 9.55 -7.68 23.22
C GLY A 22 10.42 -8.46 24.21
N SER A 23 10.53 -9.79 24.10
CA SER A 23 11.34 -10.59 25.06
C SER A 23 12.85 -10.53 24.82
N GLY A 24 13.34 -9.81 23.81
CA GLY A 24 14.76 -9.75 23.48
C GLY A 24 15.37 -11.08 23.00
N SER A 25 14.56 -12.11 22.75
CA SER A 25 15.04 -13.45 22.38
C SER A 25 15.52 -13.55 20.92
N VAL A 26 14.95 -12.78 19.99
CA VAL A 26 15.43 -12.70 18.60
C VAL A 26 15.33 -11.26 18.09
N GLY A 27 16.48 -10.59 17.94
CA GLY A 27 16.55 -9.27 17.30
C GLY A 27 16.06 -9.28 15.84
N PRO A 28 15.93 -8.11 15.20
CA PRO A 28 15.52 -8.04 13.80
C PRO A 28 16.58 -8.62 12.84
N GLU A 29 17.86 -8.65 13.25
CA GLU A 29 19.00 -9.06 12.42
C GLU A 29 18.91 -10.51 11.91
N PRO A 30 18.64 -11.56 12.73
CA PRO A 30 18.43 -12.92 12.23
C PRO A 30 17.31 -13.02 11.19
N TRP A 31 16.20 -12.31 11.39
CA TRP A 31 15.09 -12.32 10.44
C TRP A 31 15.44 -11.58 9.15
N ALA A 32 16.18 -10.46 9.24
CA ALA A 32 16.66 -9.72 8.09
C ALA A 32 17.59 -10.58 7.23
N ARG A 33 18.57 -11.25 7.87
CA ARG A 33 19.50 -12.16 7.20
C ARG A 33 18.74 -13.31 6.54
N TYR A 34 17.84 -13.95 7.28
CA TYR A 34 17.07 -15.09 6.77
C TYR A 34 16.16 -14.72 5.59
N LEU A 35 15.47 -13.58 5.65
CA LEU A 35 14.68 -13.07 4.53
C LEU A 35 15.57 -12.73 3.33
N GLY A 36 16.71 -12.09 3.58
CA GLY A 36 17.70 -11.77 2.55
C GLY A 36 18.20 -13.01 1.82
N GLU A 37 18.61 -14.04 2.57
CA GLU A 37 19.06 -15.34 2.02
C GLU A 37 17.97 -16.01 1.20
N LEU A 38 16.73 -16.08 1.71
CA LEU A 38 15.62 -16.66 0.95
C LEU A 38 15.38 -15.94 -0.38
N LEU A 39 15.45 -14.60 -0.39
CA LEU A 39 15.22 -13.82 -1.61
C LEU A 39 16.41 -13.87 -2.58
N LEU A 40 17.64 -14.01 -2.09
CA LEU A 40 18.82 -14.23 -2.92
C LEU A 40 18.77 -15.59 -3.62
N LEU A 41 18.33 -16.63 -2.91
CA LEU A 41 18.12 -17.97 -3.48
C LEU A 41 16.99 -18.02 -4.53
N LEU A 42 16.18 -16.97 -4.62
CA LEU A 42 15.09 -16.84 -5.60
C LEU A 42 15.45 -15.93 -6.78
N GLU A 43 16.72 -15.49 -6.88
CA GLU A 43 17.20 -14.79 -8.06
C GLU A 43 17.25 -15.72 -9.28
N PRO A 44 17.07 -15.19 -10.51
CA PRO A 44 16.87 -16.01 -11.71
C PRO A 44 18.01 -16.98 -12.03
N ASP A 45 19.22 -16.71 -11.55
CA ASP A 45 20.40 -17.56 -11.74
C ASP A 45 20.53 -18.67 -10.68
N SER A 46 19.62 -18.72 -9.69
CA SER A 46 19.64 -19.70 -8.60
C SER A 46 18.68 -20.86 -8.88
N GLU A 47 19.05 -22.07 -8.46
CA GLU A 47 18.13 -23.21 -8.35
C GLU A 47 17.60 -23.30 -6.91
N PRO A 48 16.44 -22.69 -6.59
CA PRO A 48 15.93 -22.71 -5.23
C PRO A 48 15.45 -24.11 -4.84
N GLU A 49 15.83 -24.53 -3.64
CA GLU A 49 15.23 -25.68 -2.97
C GLU A 49 13.70 -25.58 -2.95
N PRO A 50 12.98 -26.72 -3.09
CA PRO A 50 11.53 -26.73 -3.08
C PRO A 50 10.99 -26.09 -1.79
N GLY A 51 10.02 -25.18 -1.94
CA GLY A 51 9.40 -24.47 -0.82
C GLY A 51 10.13 -23.19 -0.36
N THR A 52 11.21 -22.76 -1.03
CA THR A 52 11.87 -21.47 -0.74
C THR A 52 10.93 -20.28 -0.92
N VAL A 53 10.15 -20.24 -2.01
CA VAL A 53 9.08 -19.24 -2.23
C VAL A 53 8.08 -19.25 -1.07
N SER A 54 7.58 -20.42 -0.71
CA SER A 54 6.59 -20.56 0.37
C SER A 54 7.13 -20.09 1.72
N ARG A 55 8.40 -20.34 2.04
CA ARG A 55 9.05 -19.84 3.26
C ARG A 55 9.13 -18.32 3.26
N ALA A 56 9.51 -17.72 2.14
CA ALA A 56 9.57 -16.26 2.00
C ALA A 56 8.17 -15.63 2.12
N GLU A 57 7.14 -16.21 1.48
CA GLU A 57 5.74 -15.76 1.61
C GLU A 57 5.22 -15.85 3.04
N LEU A 58 5.52 -16.95 3.73
CA LEU A 58 5.11 -17.14 5.11
C LEU A 58 5.80 -16.12 6.03
N LEU A 59 7.09 -15.85 5.80
CA LEU A 59 7.83 -14.85 6.58
C LEU A 59 7.26 -13.45 6.36
N LEU A 60 7.01 -13.04 5.12
CA LEU A 60 6.35 -11.76 4.82
C LEU A 60 4.95 -11.69 5.43
N SER A 61 4.21 -12.80 5.43
CA SER A 61 2.88 -12.88 6.08
C SER A 61 2.97 -12.71 7.59
N LEU A 62 3.97 -13.34 8.22
CA LEU A 62 4.23 -13.21 9.66
C LEU A 62 4.55 -11.77 10.03
N LEU A 63 5.47 -11.12 9.29
CA LEU A 63 5.81 -9.71 9.50
C LEU A 63 4.59 -8.80 9.33
N GLY A 64 3.72 -9.08 8.35
CA GLY A 64 2.44 -8.38 8.20
C GLY A 64 1.49 -8.58 9.39
N GLN A 65 1.46 -9.77 10.01
CA GLN A 65 0.67 -9.99 11.23
C GLN A 65 1.24 -9.22 12.42
N VAL A 66 2.57 -9.21 12.57
CA VAL A 66 3.25 -8.44 13.61
C VAL A 66 2.85 -6.96 13.53
N CYS A 67 2.82 -6.37 12.33
CA CYS A 67 2.31 -5.01 12.13
C CYS A 67 0.83 -4.83 12.49
N ARG A 68 0.00 -5.87 12.25
CA ARG A 68 -1.45 -5.83 12.52
C ARG A 68 -1.77 -5.90 14.02
N CYS A 69 -0.97 -6.61 14.80
CA CYS A 69 -1.15 -6.74 16.25
C CYS A 69 -0.93 -5.40 16.96
N SER A 70 0.10 -4.63 16.56
CA SER A 70 0.38 -3.33 17.15
C SER A 70 1.26 -2.48 16.25
N ALA A 71 0.91 -1.18 16.15
CA ALA A 71 1.75 -0.20 15.44
C ALA A 71 3.12 -0.01 16.10
N HIS A 72 3.28 -0.37 17.39
CA HIS A 72 4.57 -0.33 18.09
C HIS A 72 5.62 -1.27 17.50
N HIS A 73 5.19 -2.28 16.72
CA HIS A 73 6.10 -3.24 16.10
C HIS A 73 6.61 -2.79 14.72
N LEU A 74 6.13 -1.66 14.18
CA LEU A 74 6.58 -1.14 12.87
C LEU A 74 8.10 -0.88 12.81
N PRO A 75 8.75 -0.31 13.83
CA PRO A 75 10.21 -0.13 13.83
C PRO A 75 10.97 -1.47 13.77
N TYR A 76 10.49 -2.50 14.47
CA TYR A 76 11.06 -3.84 14.43
C TYR A 76 10.96 -4.44 13.03
N VAL A 77 9.75 -4.44 12.46
CA VAL A 77 9.52 -5.00 11.13
C VAL A 77 10.28 -4.23 10.04
N ARG A 78 10.38 -2.90 10.17
CA ARG A 78 11.21 -2.07 9.30
C ARG A 78 12.69 -2.48 9.36
N ALA A 79 13.23 -2.71 10.55
CA ALA A 79 14.61 -3.17 10.71
C ALA A 79 14.83 -4.56 10.05
N VAL A 80 13.81 -5.43 10.02
CA VAL A 80 13.87 -6.72 9.33
C VAL A 80 13.91 -6.56 7.80
N VAL A 81 13.04 -5.74 7.23
CA VAL A 81 12.88 -5.65 5.76
C VAL A 81 13.71 -4.57 5.09
N SER A 82 14.34 -3.70 5.88
CA SER A 82 15.17 -2.61 5.43
C SER A 82 16.31 -2.33 6.44
N PRO A 83 17.19 -3.31 6.72
CA PRO A 83 18.26 -3.15 7.70
C PRO A 83 19.21 -1.99 7.35
N ALA A 84 19.46 -1.76 6.06
CA ALA A 84 20.29 -0.65 5.56
C ALA A 84 19.50 0.65 5.28
N GLY A 85 18.18 0.66 5.48
CA GLY A 85 17.31 1.81 5.18
C GLY A 85 16.97 2.01 3.69
N ASP A 86 17.45 1.14 2.78
CA ASP A 86 17.32 1.25 1.33
C ASP A 86 16.13 0.49 0.73
N TRP A 87 15.41 -0.28 1.55
CA TRP A 87 14.33 -1.18 1.16
C TRP A 87 14.74 -2.25 0.14
N ALA A 88 16.03 -2.53 -0.07
CA ALA A 88 16.49 -3.42 -1.15
C ALA A 88 15.88 -4.82 -1.05
N THR A 89 15.82 -5.38 0.17
CA THR A 89 15.21 -6.68 0.46
C THR A 89 13.73 -6.69 0.08
N LEU A 90 12.95 -5.70 0.55
CA LEU A 90 11.52 -5.63 0.24
C LEU A 90 11.26 -5.34 -1.24
N ARG A 91 12.09 -4.50 -1.87
CA ARG A 91 12.02 -4.21 -3.31
C ARG A 91 12.22 -5.47 -4.14
N ARG A 92 13.19 -6.33 -3.78
CA ARG A 92 13.39 -7.62 -4.45
C ARG A 92 12.11 -8.47 -4.41
N ALA A 93 11.42 -8.51 -3.27
CA ALA A 93 10.14 -9.23 -3.15
C ALA A 93 9.00 -8.56 -3.96
N LEU A 94 8.96 -7.22 -4.03
CA LEU A 94 7.97 -6.45 -4.80
C LEU A 94 8.13 -6.66 -6.32
N CYS A 95 9.34 -6.92 -6.81
CA CYS A 95 9.63 -7.15 -8.23
C CYS A 95 9.60 -8.63 -8.65
N HIS A 96 9.34 -9.54 -7.72
CA HIS A 96 9.54 -10.98 -7.93
C HIS A 96 8.53 -11.56 -8.96
N PRO A 97 8.91 -12.55 -9.80
CA PRO A 97 8.00 -13.16 -10.77
C PRO A 97 6.77 -13.84 -10.14
N ASP A 98 6.94 -14.45 -8.98
CA ASP A 98 5.84 -15.03 -8.20
C ASP A 98 4.86 -13.95 -7.68
N PRO A 99 3.56 -14.03 -8.05
CA PRO A 99 2.56 -13.06 -7.63
C PRO A 99 2.21 -13.15 -6.13
N GLY A 100 2.40 -14.32 -5.50
CA GLY A 100 2.23 -14.52 -4.07
C GLY A 100 3.18 -13.65 -3.27
N LEU A 101 4.47 -13.68 -3.60
CA LEU A 101 5.50 -12.85 -3.02
C LEU A 101 5.23 -11.36 -3.21
N ARG A 102 4.92 -10.92 -4.44
CA ARG A 102 4.58 -9.51 -4.70
C ARG A 102 3.40 -9.06 -3.84
N ARG A 103 2.34 -9.87 -3.74
CA ARG A 103 1.15 -9.56 -2.94
C ARG A 103 1.48 -9.43 -1.46
N LYS A 104 2.24 -10.38 -0.89
CA LYS A 104 2.64 -10.34 0.52
C LYS A 104 3.57 -9.15 0.82
N ALA A 105 4.51 -8.88 -0.07
CA ALA A 105 5.39 -7.72 0.02
C ALA A 105 4.60 -6.40 -0.05
N CYS A 106 3.64 -6.26 -0.97
CA CYS A 106 2.75 -5.10 -1.04
C CYS A 106 1.88 -4.94 0.20
N SER A 107 1.32 -6.04 0.70
CA SER A 107 0.51 -6.02 1.93
C SER A 107 1.34 -5.53 3.12
N LEU A 108 2.60 -5.97 3.23
CA LEU A 108 3.51 -5.49 4.26
C LEU A 108 3.90 -4.02 4.05
N ALA A 109 4.19 -3.61 2.82
CA ALA A 109 4.47 -2.23 2.46
C ALA A 109 3.31 -1.30 2.84
N ALA A 110 2.05 -1.75 2.73
CA ALA A 110 0.90 -0.98 3.13
C ALA A 110 0.90 -0.64 4.64
N TRP A 111 1.30 -1.58 5.50
CA TRP A 111 1.44 -1.33 6.93
C TRP A 111 2.58 -0.35 7.23
N LEU A 112 3.72 -0.53 6.58
CA LEU A 112 4.89 0.35 6.75
C LEU A 112 4.60 1.79 6.30
N LEU A 113 3.91 1.95 5.17
CA LEU A 113 3.45 3.25 4.66
C LEU A 113 2.34 3.89 5.50
N SER A 114 1.82 3.17 6.50
CA SER A 114 0.89 3.72 7.50
C SER A 114 1.60 4.30 8.74
N GLU A 115 2.93 4.22 8.81
CA GLU A 115 3.71 4.81 9.91
C GLU A 115 3.70 6.34 9.84
N GLN A 116 3.53 7.01 10.98
CA GLN A 116 3.54 8.48 11.05
C GLN A 116 4.96 9.02 11.19
N GLY A 117 5.24 10.15 10.53
CA GLY A 117 6.51 10.88 10.70
C GLY A 117 7.71 10.28 9.96
N VAL A 118 7.56 9.16 9.26
CA VAL A 118 8.64 8.51 8.51
C VAL A 118 8.36 8.60 7.00
N PRO A 119 9.15 9.37 6.22
CA PRO A 119 8.97 9.46 4.79
C PRO A 119 9.54 8.22 4.09
N HIS A 120 8.67 7.31 3.68
CA HIS A 120 9.02 6.08 2.97
C HIS A 120 9.01 6.24 1.44
N VAL A 121 9.61 7.32 0.93
CA VAL A 121 9.59 7.64 -0.52
C VAL A 121 10.15 6.50 -1.38
N PRO A 122 11.30 5.87 -1.07
CA PRO A 122 11.83 4.78 -1.90
C PRO A 122 10.91 3.55 -1.94
N LEU A 123 10.20 3.28 -0.84
CA LEU A 123 9.23 2.19 -0.77
C LEU A 123 7.96 2.53 -1.57
N LEU A 124 7.48 3.77 -1.47
CA LEU A 124 6.33 4.22 -2.26
C LEU A 124 6.61 4.11 -3.76
N GLU A 125 7.76 4.59 -4.23
CA GLU A 125 8.18 4.49 -5.63
C GLU A 125 8.27 3.03 -6.12
N ALA A 126 8.68 2.10 -5.25
CA ALA A 126 8.68 0.67 -5.57
C ALA A 126 7.27 0.05 -5.68
N VAL A 127 6.27 0.63 -5.01
CA VAL A 127 4.87 0.16 -5.03
C VAL A 127 4.09 0.74 -6.22
N LEU A 128 4.43 1.94 -6.71
CA LEU A 128 3.67 2.60 -7.79
C LEU A 128 3.48 1.74 -9.06
N PRO A 129 4.49 1.01 -9.57
CA PRO A 129 4.32 0.13 -10.73
C PRO A 129 3.28 -0.98 -10.50
N LEU A 130 3.12 -1.44 -9.27
CA LEU A 130 2.26 -2.56 -8.89
C LEU A 130 0.76 -2.21 -8.87
N LEU A 131 0.42 -0.92 -8.99
CA LEU A 131 -0.95 -0.50 -9.32
C LEU A 131 -1.41 -1.02 -10.69
N GLY A 132 -0.47 -1.39 -11.57
CA GLY A 132 -0.74 -1.98 -12.88
C GLY A 132 -0.51 -3.48 -12.96
N ASP A 133 -0.28 -4.17 -11.84
CA ASP A 133 0.08 -5.60 -11.83
C ASP A 133 -1.00 -6.49 -12.46
N PRO A 134 -0.66 -7.55 -13.20
CA PRO A 134 -1.65 -8.49 -13.73
C PRO A 134 -2.48 -9.17 -12.62
N GLU A 135 -1.89 -9.42 -11.45
CA GLU A 135 -2.54 -10.12 -10.34
C GLU A 135 -3.48 -9.18 -9.57
N PRO A 136 -4.80 -9.48 -9.46
CA PRO A 136 -5.75 -8.63 -8.75
C PRO A 136 -5.38 -8.38 -7.29
N GLY A 137 -4.87 -9.39 -6.58
CA GLY A 137 -4.46 -9.27 -5.18
C GLY A 137 -3.27 -8.33 -4.97
N VAL A 138 -2.38 -8.22 -5.96
CA VAL A 138 -1.25 -7.28 -5.94
C VAL A 138 -1.78 -5.86 -6.14
N ARG A 139 -2.65 -5.63 -7.14
CA ARG A 139 -3.26 -4.31 -7.37
C ARG A 139 -4.06 -3.80 -6.18
N GLU A 140 -4.84 -4.68 -5.52
CA GLU A 140 -5.58 -4.36 -4.30
C GLU A 140 -4.63 -3.87 -3.20
N SER A 141 -3.55 -4.63 -2.96
CA SER A 141 -2.55 -4.32 -1.92
C SER A 141 -1.77 -3.03 -2.24
N ALA A 142 -1.42 -2.81 -3.51
CA ALA A 142 -0.74 -1.60 -3.95
C ALA A 142 -1.63 -0.36 -3.80
N GLY A 143 -2.92 -0.46 -4.15
CA GLY A 143 -3.89 0.61 -3.95
C GLY A 143 -4.03 0.99 -2.47
N LEU A 144 -4.09 0.00 -1.58
CA LEU A 144 -4.10 0.23 -0.13
C LEU A 144 -2.83 0.94 0.34
N ALA A 145 -1.66 0.47 -0.10
CA ALA A 145 -0.36 1.04 0.26
C ALA A 145 -0.23 2.51 -0.15
N VAL A 146 -0.62 2.85 -1.38
CA VAL A 146 -0.62 4.24 -1.87
C VAL A 146 -1.64 5.08 -1.09
N GLY A 147 -2.81 4.53 -0.76
CA GLY A 147 -3.79 5.20 0.09
C GLY A 147 -3.27 5.54 1.48
N ASN A 148 -2.56 4.61 2.12
CA ASN A 148 -1.92 4.82 3.42
C ASN A 148 -0.82 5.88 3.34
N ALA A 149 0.05 5.82 2.33
CA ALA A 149 1.08 6.83 2.10
C ALA A 149 0.46 8.23 1.89
N ALA A 150 -0.61 8.31 1.10
CA ALA A 150 -1.38 9.52 0.87
C ALA A 150 -2.11 10.01 2.14
N PHE A 151 -2.46 9.14 3.08
CA PHE A 151 -3.00 9.56 4.37
C PHE A 151 -1.92 10.18 5.27
N ARG A 152 -0.69 9.63 5.27
CA ARG A 152 0.33 9.90 6.32
C ARG A 152 1.26 11.08 6.13
N GLY A 153 1.27 11.72 4.98
CA GLY A 153 2.15 12.86 4.69
C GLY A 153 3.07 12.62 3.51
N SER A 154 3.22 11.38 3.03
CA SER A 154 4.07 11.09 1.87
C SER A 154 3.55 11.78 0.61
N CYS A 155 4.45 12.44 -0.13
CA CYS A 155 4.15 13.00 -1.44
C CYS A 155 4.04 11.85 -2.44
N VAL A 156 2.82 11.60 -2.93
CA VAL A 156 2.63 10.73 -4.08
C VAL A 156 2.95 11.55 -5.32
N THR A 157 3.81 11.04 -6.19
CA THR A 157 4.18 11.72 -7.43
C THR A 157 2.96 11.86 -8.35
N PRO A 158 2.86 12.96 -9.13
CA PRO A 158 1.79 13.10 -10.13
C PRO A 158 1.71 11.92 -11.12
N GLY A 159 2.83 11.22 -11.35
CA GLY A 159 2.89 10.00 -12.17
C GLY A 159 2.04 8.83 -11.66
N ALA A 160 1.60 8.84 -10.41
CA ALA A 160 0.69 7.82 -9.88
C ALA A 160 -0.77 8.00 -10.35
N LEU A 161 -1.17 9.21 -10.77
CA LEU A 161 -2.57 9.52 -11.09
C LEU A 161 -3.14 8.66 -12.24
N PRO A 162 -2.44 8.43 -13.38
CA PRO A 162 -2.94 7.55 -14.42
C PRO A 162 -3.16 6.10 -13.95
N ALA A 163 -2.32 5.61 -13.04
CA ALA A 163 -2.48 4.28 -12.47
C ALA A 163 -3.69 4.20 -11.53
N LEU A 164 -3.86 5.18 -10.63
CA LEU A 164 -5.04 5.28 -9.76
C LEU A 164 -6.34 5.43 -10.56
N LEU A 165 -6.32 6.18 -11.67
CA LEU A 165 -7.45 6.31 -12.59
C LEU A 165 -7.85 4.98 -13.22
N ARG A 166 -6.88 4.16 -13.63
CA ARG A 166 -7.16 2.81 -14.13
C ARG A 166 -7.81 1.95 -13.05
N LEU A 167 -7.34 2.04 -11.80
CA LEU A 167 -7.89 1.29 -10.69
C LEU A 167 -9.34 1.66 -10.32
N LEU A 168 -9.81 2.87 -10.65
CA LEU A 168 -11.24 3.23 -10.52
C LEU A 168 -12.16 2.37 -11.41
N SER A 169 -11.58 1.70 -12.42
CA SER A 169 -12.29 0.79 -13.32
C SER A 169 -11.93 -0.68 -13.08
N ASP A 170 -11.18 -0.99 -12.02
CA ASP A 170 -10.73 -2.34 -11.73
C ASP A 170 -11.93 -3.28 -11.50
N PRO A 171 -11.87 -4.55 -11.93
CA PRO A 171 -12.94 -5.52 -11.66
C PRO A 171 -13.23 -5.71 -10.16
N SER A 172 -12.19 -5.65 -9.30
CA SER A 172 -12.33 -5.82 -7.86
C SER A 172 -12.94 -4.57 -7.21
N PRO A 173 -14.05 -4.69 -6.46
CA PRO A 173 -14.63 -3.56 -5.73
C PRO A 173 -13.71 -3.03 -4.65
N ARG A 174 -12.90 -3.88 -4.02
CA ARG A 174 -11.92 -3.45 -3.00
C ARG A 174 -10.82 -2.59 -3.62
N THR A 175 -10.32 -2.97 -4.79
CA THR A 175 -9.34 -2.16 -5.53
C THR A 175 -9.92 -0.80 -5.89
N ARG A 176 -11.17 -0.74 -6.39
CA ARG A 176 -11.86 0.53 -6.66
C ARG A 176 -12.00 1.39 -5.40
N GLN A 177 -12.39 0.79 -4.28
CA GLN A 177 -12.49 1.48 -2.99
C GLN A 177 -11.14 2.07 -2.56
N HIS A 178 -10.05 1.29 -2.61
CA HIS A 178 -8.72 1.77 -2.25
C HIS A 178 -8.25 2.91 -3.16
N ALA A 179 -8.53 2.85 -4.46
CA ALA A 179 -8.25 3.94 -5.39
C ALA A 179 -9.03 5.21 -5.03
N CYS A 180 -10.33 5.10 -4.72
CA CYS A 180 -11.12 6.23 -4.22
C CYS A 180 -10.55 6.81 -2.92
N SER A 181 -10.19 5.97 -1.94
CA SER A 181 -9.59 6.42 -0.68
C SER A 181 -8.24 7.10 -0.88
N ALA A 182 -7.39 6.58 -1.78
CA ALA A 182 -6.12 7.20 -2.12
C ALA A 182 -6.33 8.60 -2.73
N LEU A 183 -7.25 8.73 -3.69
CA LEU A 183 -7.60 10.02 -4.29
C LEU A 183 -8.22 10.99 -3.29
N HIS A 184 -9.06 10.50 -2.36
CA HIS A 184 -9.57 11.29 -1.26
C HIS A 184 -8.43 11.84 -0.41
N ASN A 185 -7.49 11.00 0.02
CA ASN A 185 -6.36 11.41 0.85
C ASN A 185 -5.44 12.40 0.12
N LEU A 186 -5.24 12.24 -1.19
CA LEU A 186 -4.52 13.22 -2.01
C LEU A 186 -5.27 14.55 -2.11
N GLY A 187 -6.60 14.51 -2.19
CA GLY A 187 -7.45 15.70 -2.26
C GLY A 187 -7.66 16.42 -0.92
N THR A 188 -7.65 15.72 0.21
CA THR A 188 -7.79 16.34 1.55
C THR A 188 -6.50 16.97 2.03
N ARG A 189 -5.36 16.52 1.50
CA ARG A 189 -4.08 17.22 1.67
C ARG A 189 -4.21 18.60 1.03
N ARG A 190 -4.39 19.61 1.89
CA ARG A 190 -4.10 21.02 1.59
C ARG A 190 -2.60 21.18 1.35
N CYS A 191 -2.07 20.61 0.26
CA CYS A 191 -0.82 21.10 -0.30
C CYS A 191 -1.09 22.45 -1.02
N SER A 192 -1.91 23.33 -0.41
CA SER A 192 -2.32 24.60 -0.98
C SER A 192 -1.24 25.68 -0.85
N SER A 193 -0.18 25.44 -0.07
CA SER A 193 0.94 26.37 0.11
C SER A 193 2.24 25.98 -0.59
N SER A 194 2.37 24.75 -1.13
CA SER A 194 3.53 24.37 -1.95
C SER A 194 3.17 24.34 -3.44
N SER A 195 4.08 24.81 -4.29
CA SER A 195 3.93 24.79 -5.76
C SER A 195 3.63 23.39 -6.30
N SER A 196 4.22 22.36 -5.69
CA SER A 196 4.00 20.95 -6.01
C SER A 196 2.56 20.49 -5.74
N GLY A 197 1.94 21.00 -4.68
CA GLY A 197 0.58 20.65 -4.31
C GLY A 197 -0.47 21.31 -5.19
N GLN A 198 -0.24 22.58 -5.55
CA GLN A 198 -1.08 23.28 -6.53
C GLN A 198 -1.04 22.58 -7.89
N ALA A 199 0.15 22.16 -8.35
CA ALA A 199 0.29 21.39 -9.59
C ALA A 199 -0.46 20.05 -9.53
N LEU A 200 -0.34 19.32 -8.41
CA LEU A 200 -1.06 18.05 -8.23
C LEU A 200 -2.58 18.24 -8.17
N GLY A 201 -3.05 19.32 -7.54
CA GLY A 201 -4.46 19.70 -7.55
C GLY A 201 -5.00 20.04 -8.93
N GLN A 202 -4.28 20.87 -9.68
CA GLN A 202 -4.64 21.19 -11.05
C GLN A 202 -4.67 19.93 -11.92
N LEU A 203 -3.72 19.00 -11.73
CA LEU A 203 -3.72 17.72 -12.43
C LEU A 203 -4.91 16.84 -12.03
N LEU A 204 -5.24 16.74 -10.74
CA LEU A 204 -6.42 16.03 -10.28
C LEU A 204 -7.71 16.58 -10.90
N LEU A 205 -7.84 17.91 -11.00
CA LEU A 205 -9.02 18.59 -11.56
C LEU A 205 -9.12 18.52 -13.08
N SER A 206 -7.98 18.63 -13.77
CA SER A 206 -7.91 18.55 -15.24
C SER A 206 -7.98 17.11 -15.77
N SER A 207 -7.70 16.13 -14.92
CA SER A 207 -7.81 14.71 -15.26
C SER A 207 -9.26 14.21 -15.27
N ALA A 208 -9.47 13.00 -15.79
CA ALA A 208 -10.77 12.32 -15.76
C ALA A 208 -11.22 11.88 -14.34
N VAL A 209 -10.50 12.24 -13.28
CA VAL A 209 -10.78 11.81 -11.89
C VAL A 209 -12.17 12.24 -11.44
N PRO A 210 -12.59 13.52 -11.52
CA PRO A 210 -13.91 13.92 -11.05
C PRO A 210 -15.05 13.22 -11.80
N GLN A 211 -14.94 13.09 -13.13
CA GLN A 211 -15.95 12.42 -13.94
C GLN A 211 -16.03 10.93 -13.58
N ARG A 212 -14.89 10.26 -13.38
CA ARG A 212 -14.87 8.84 -13.03
C ARG A 212 -15.40 8.57 -11.62
N LEU A 213 -15.09 9.45 -10.67
CA LEU A 213 -15.65 9.37 -9.31
C LEU A 213 -17.16 9.64 -9.31
N LEU A 214 -17.66 10.58 -10.14
CA LEU A 214 -19.09 10.81 -10.32
C LEU A 214 -19.79 9.56 -10.87
N GLN A 215 -19.18 8.89 -11.86
CA GLN A 215 -19.71 7.63 -12.40
C GLN A 215 -19.77 6.51 -11.36
N LEU A 216 -18.79 6.43 -10.45
CA LEU A 216 -18.80 5.46 -9.35
C LEU A 216 -19.80 5.83 -8.24
N ALA A 217 -20.04 7.11 -8.01
CA ALA A 217 -20.97 7.62 -7.00
C ALA A 217 -22.43 7.57 -7.47
N ALA A 218 -22.67 7.66 -8.78
CA ALA A 218 -23.99 7.74 -9.39
C ALA A 218 -24.86 6.54 -8.96
N PRO A 219 -26.01 6.78 -8.30
CA PRO A 219 -26.98 5.73 -8.08
C PRO A 219 -27.74 5.54 -9.38
N GLN A 220 -27.54 4.45 -10.17
CA GLN A 220 -28.57 3.80 -11.03
C GLN A 220 -28.11 2.42 -11.61
N ARG A 221 -29.10 1.50 -11.72
CA ARG A 221 -29.15 0.17 -12.40
C ARG A 221 -28.64 -1.09 -11.66
N PRO A 222 -29.21 -2.29 -11.97
CA PRO A 222 -29.27 -3.48 -11.08
C PRO A 222 -27.95 -4.23 -10.82
N HIS A 223 -26.83 -3.76 -11.39
CA HIS A 223 -25.47 -4.23 -11.08
C HIS A 223 -24.74 -3.16 -10.25
N SER A 224 -25.34 -2.79 -9.12
CA SER A 224 -24.91 -1.66 -8.31
C SER A 224 -23.49 -1.85 -7.76
N GLN A 225 -22.68 -0.79 -7.86
CA GLN A 225 -21.43 -0.67 -7.11
C GLN A 225 -21.71 -0.89 -5.61
N PRO A 226 -20.85 -1.61 -4.88
CA PRO A 226 -21.01 -1.78 -3.44
C PRO A 226 -21.05 -0.43 -2.73
N ALA A 227 -21.87 -0.33 -1.68
CA ALA A 227 -21.95 0.85 -0.81
C ALA A 227 -20.58 1.46 -0.44
N PRO A 228 -19.55 0.69 -0.01
CA PRO A 228 -18.26 1.26 0.35
C PRO A 228 -17.53 1.94 -0.81
N VAL A 229 -17.72 1.47 -2.05
CA VAL A 229 -17.12 2.11 -3.24
C VAL A 229 -17.78 3.45 -3.51
N ARG A 230 -19.11 3.51 -3.39
CA ARG A 230 -19.90 4.74 -3.59
C ARG A 230 -19.56 5.79 -2.54
N GLU A 231 -19.47 5.39 -1.28
CA GLU A 231 -19.11 6.28 -0.17
C GLU A 231 -17.68 6.81 -0.29
N ALA A 232 -16.74 5.95 -0.68
CA ALA A 232 -15.36 6.37 -0.93
C ALA A 232 -15.30 7.34 -2.12
N ALA A 233 -16.05 7.10 -3.19
CA ALA A 233 -16.10 8.00 -4.35
C ALA A 233 -16.70 9.37 -4.01
N LEU A 234 -17.80 9.40 -3.26
CA LEU A 234 -18.41 10.65 -2.78
C LEU A 234 -17.47 11.42 -1.84
N SER A 235 -16.78 10.71 -0.95
CA SER A 235 -15.78 11.30 -0.05
C SER A 235 -14.62 11.92 -0.84
N ALA A 236 -14.13 11.22 -1.88
CA ALA A 236 -13.10 11.74 -2.77
C ALA A 236 -13.56 12.99 -3.52
N LEU A 237 -14.77 12.98 -4.10
CA LEU A 237 -15.36 14.15 -4.76
C LEU A 237 -15.47 15.36 -3.83
N ARG A 238 -15.95 15.14 -2.60
CA ARG A 238 -16.05 16.20 -1.60
C ARG A 238 -14.69 16.79 -1.22
N ALA A 239 -13.65 15.97 -1.15
CA ALA A 239 -12.29 16.43 -0.88
C ALA A 239 -11.76 17.30 -2.04
N LEU A 240 -11.94 16.85 -3.28
CA LEU A 240 -11.53 17.61 -4.47
C LEU A 240 -12.31 18.93 -4.62
N ALA A 241 -13.60 18.94 -4.28
CA ALA A 241 -14.44 20.15 -4.34
C ALA A 241 -14.05 21.24 -3.32
N GLN A 242 -13.28 20.90 -2.29
CA GLN A 242 -12.80 21.88 -1.29
C GLN A 242 -11.59 22.69 -1.77
N TRP A 243 -11.08 22.42 -2.98
CA TRP A 243 -9.95 23.17 -3.53
C TRP A 243 -10.38 24.58 -4.00
N PRO A 244 -9.63 25.63 -3.63
CA PRO A 244 -10.05 27.02 -3.80
C PRO A 244 -10.33 27.43 -5.26
N HIS A 245 -9.65 26.82 -6.23
CA HIS A 245 -9.82 27.12 -7.67
C HIS A 245 -11.19 26.72 -8.27
N ILE A 246 -11.99 25.91 -7.58
CA ILE A 246 -13.37 25.58 -8.02
C ILE A 246 -14.39 26.59 -7.48
N ARG A 247 -14.10 27.24 -6.34
CA ARG A 247 -15.01 28.23 -5.74
C ARG A 247 -15.05 29.54 -6.53
N GLU A 248 -13.95 29.93 -7.18
CA GLU A 248 -13.93 31.17 -7.99
C GLU A 248 -14.77 31.07 -9.27
N VAL A 249 -14.95 29.86 -9.82
CA VAL A 249 -15.78 29.64 -11.03
C VAL A 249 -17.27 29.60 -10.71
N SER A 250 -17.64 29.36 -9.45
CA SER A 250 -19.04 29.26 -8.99
C SER A 250 -19.58 30.54 -8.31
N VAL A 251 -18.74 31.56 -8.11
CA VAL A 251 -19.16 32.88 -7.56
C VAL A 251 -19.24 33.97 -8.64
N ASN A 252 -18.68 33.74 -9.83
CA ASN A 252 -18.70 34.67 -10.98
C ASN A 252 -19.64 34.24 -12.12
N ARG A 253 -20.71 33.49 -11.84
CA ARG A 253 -21.77 33.19 -12.81
C ARG A 253 -23.16 33.44 -12.23
#